data_AF-A0A7U9MXU9-F1
#
_entry.id   AF-A0A7U9MXU9-F1
#
_cell.length_a   1.000
_cell.length_b   1.000
_cell.length_c   1.000
_cell.angle_alpha   90.00
_cell.angle_beta   90.00
_cell.angle_gamma   90.00
#
_symmetry.space_group_name_H-M   'P 1'
#
loop_
_entity.id
_entity.type
_entity.pdbx_description
1 polymer ?
#
loop_
_entity_poly.entity_id
_entity_poly.type
_entity_poly.pdbx_seq_one_letter_code
_entity_poly.pdbx_strand_id
1 'polypeptide(L)'
;MIFLAYVVGISLMKDIRRLYQYHGAEHKCINCIEKGRPLTVHNVMRSSRIHKRCGTSFLFFVMFVSIILFFFIRVQNPALKIALRILLIPVIAGISYEIIRLAGRSDNLFVKIISAPGMLLQRLTTKEPDKSMVEVAMKSVEAVFDWKAYLNETFGYEVDDSWLVDEPIDEETAEDRASVDAVEENGQADEEAADGKAADADGV
;
A
#
# COMPACT_ATOMS: atom_id res chain seq x y z
N MET A 1 -18.48 -17.55 0.37
CA MET A 1 -18.02 -18.34 -0.79
C MET A 1 -18.46 -17.77 -2.13
N ILE A 2 -19.75 -17.43 -2.32
CA ILE A 2 -20.26 -16.89 -3.60
C ILE A 2 -19.49 -15.64 -4.07
N PHE A 3 -19.22 -14.70 -3.17
CA PHE A 3 -18.46 -13.48 -3.49
C PHE A 3 -17.05 -13.76 -4.03
N LEU A 4 -16.27 -14.62 -3.34
CA LEU A 4 -14.92 -14.99 -3.77
C LEU A 4 -14.93 -15.71 -5.12
N ALA A 5 -15.87 -16.65 -5.31
CA ALA A 5 -16.02 -17.35 -6.59
C ALA A 5 -16.35 -16.37 -7.73
N TYR A 6 -17.21 -15.37 -7.47
CA TYR A 6 -17.52 -14.32 -8.42
C TYR A 6 -16.29 -13.48 -8.78
N VAL A 7 -15.55 -12.97 -7.79
CA VAL A 7 -14.34 -12.15 -8.02
C VAL A 7 -13.28 -12.93 -8.81
N VAL A 8 -13.08 -14.21 -8.48
CA VAL A 8 -12.18 -15.10 -9.24
C VAL A 8 -12.70 -15.30 -10.66
N GLY A 9 -13.99 -15.57 -10.84
CA GLY A 9 -14.60 -15.79 -12.15
C GLY A 9 -14.43 -14.59 -13.09
N ILE A 10 -14.74 -13.38 -12.62
CA ILE A 10 -14.58 -12.16 -13.43
C ILE A 10 -13.11 -11.83 -13.68
N SER A 11 -12.19 -12.22 -12.80
CA SER A 11 -10.75 -11.97 -12.98
C SER A 11 -10.14 -12.66 -14.21
N LEU A 12 -10.85 -13.66 -14.76
CA LEU A 12 -10.47 -14.37 -15.98
C LEU A 12 -10.78 -13.55 -17.25
N MET A 13 -11.64 -12.54 -17.16
CA MET A 13 -11.95 -11.64 -18.28
C MET A 13 -10.77 -10.71 -18.54
N LYS A 14 -10.40 -10.54 -19.82
CA LYS A 14 -9.26 -9.70 -20.22
C LYS A 14 -9.37 -8.26 -19.73
N ASP A 15 -10.55 -7.67 -19.81
CA ASP A 15 -10.78 -6.28 -19.41
C ASP A 15 -10.65 -6.09 -17.89
N ILE A 16 -11.16 -7.05 -17.11
CA ILE A 16 -11.04 -7.03 -15.65
C ILE A 16 -9.59 -7.25 -15.23
N ARG A 17 -8.85 -8.13 -15.92
CA ARG A 17 -7.42 -8.29 -15.69
C ARG A 17 -6.67 -6.99 -15.95
N ARG A 18 -6.98 -6.28 -17.05
CA ARG A 18 -6.42 -4.96 -17.37
C ARG A 18 -6.73 -3.93 -16.29
N LEU A 19 -7.98 -3.89 -15.79
CA LEU A 19 -8.38 -3.04 -14.68
C LEU A 19 -7.55 -3.32 -13.41
N TYR A 20 -7.36 -4.59 -13.07
CA TYR A 20 -6.54 -4.98 -11.91
C TYR A 20 -5.05 -4.64 -12.09
N GLN A 21 -4.55 -4.54 -13.32
CA GLN A 21 -3.20 -4.05 -13.59
C GLN A 21 -3.08 -2.55 -13.34
N TYR A 22 -4.02 -1.72 -13.82
CA TYR A 22 -4.05 -0.28 -13.50
C TYR A 22 -4.17 -0.03 -11.99
N HIS A 23 -5.00 -0.80 -11.29
CA HIS A 23 -5.07 -0.75 -9.83
C HIS A 23 -3.73 -1.12 -9.18
N GLY A 24 -3.03 -2.13 -9.71
CA GLY A 24 -1.67 -2.47 -9.28
C GLY A 24 -0.67 -1.33 -9.53
N ALA A 25 -0.78 -0.61 -10.64
CA ALA A 25 0.06 0.54 -10.97
C ALA A 25 -0.14 1.69 -9.98
N GLU A 26 -1.38 2.01 -9.63
CA GLU A 26 -1.70 3.03 -8.61
C GLU A 26 -1.10 2.68 -7.25
N HIS A 27 -1.32 1.45 -6.76
CA HIS A 27 -0.70 0.99 -5.52
C HIS A 27 0.82 1.08 -5.53
N LYS A 28 1.46 0.75 -6.66
CA LYS A 28 2.90 0.84 -6.80
C LYS A 28 3.39 2.29 -6.76
N CYS A 29 2.68 3.22 -7.39
CA CYS A 29 3.01 4.65 -7.34
C CYS A 29 2.94 5.17 -5.90
N ILE A 30 1.83 4.89 -5.20
CA ILE A 30 1.63 5.32 -3.81
C ILE A 30 2.67 4.69 -2.88
N ASN A 31 2.93 3.38 -3.03
CA ASN A 31 3.98 2.72 -2.23
C ASN A 31 5.40 3.23 -2.53
N CYS A 32 5.65 3.76 -3.73
CA CYS A 32 6.94 4.36 -4.10
C CYS A 32 7.17 5.65 -3.31
N ILE A 33 6.21 6.58 -3.38
CA ILE A 33 6.29 7.88 -2.70
C ILE A 33 6.30 7.74 -1.18
N GLU A 34 5.50 6.82 -0.62
CA GLU A 34 5.43 6.60 0.83
C GLU A 34 6.68 5.94 1.41
N LYS A 35 7.52 5.34 0.55
CA LYS A 35 8.85 4.85 0.92
C LYS A 35 9.94 5.89 0.74
N GLY A 36 9.56 7.13 0.42
CA GLY A 36 10.51 8.19 0.20
C GLY A 36 11.35 7.97 -1.06
N ARG A 37 10.77 7.43 -2.15
CA ARG A 37 11.49 7.22 -3.42
C ARG A 37 10.96 8.15 -4.50
N PRO A 38 11.82 8.68 -5.38
CA PRO A 38 11.38 9.46 -6.55
C PRO A 38 10.44 8.65 -7.45
N LEU A 39 9.41 9.32 -7.97
CA LEU A 39 8.40 8.71 -8.82
C LEU A 39 8.95 8.48 -10.24
N THR A 40 9.77 7.45 -10.42
CA THR A 40 10.31 6.99 -11.71
C THR A 40 9.70 5.64 -12.11
N VAL A 41 9.71 5.30 -13.41
CA VAL A 41 9.18 4.00 -13.85
C VAL A 41 9.96 2.87 -13.20
N HIS A 42 11.29 3.00 -13.07
CA HIS A 42 12.13 2.02 -12.37
C HIS A 42 11.67 1.79 -10.91
N ASN A 43 11.54 2.86 -10.13
CA ASN A 43 11.20 2.76 -8.71
C ASN A 43 9.77 2.26 -8.48
N VAL A 44 8.83 2.71 -9.30
CA VAL A 44 7.43 2.27 -9.24
C VAL A 44 7.33 0.79 -9.59
N MET A 45 8.01 0.31 -10.64
CA MET A 45 7.99 -1.10 -11.01
C MET A 45 8.55 -2.02 -9.91
N ARG A 46 9.47 -1.56 -9.09
CA ARG A 46 10.02 -2.31 -7.93
C ARG A 46 9.16 -2.21 -6.65
N SER A 47 8.15 -1.34 -6.65
CA SER A 47 7.28 -1.14 -5.49
C SER A 47 6.22 -2.25 -5.37
N SER A 48 5.65 -2.40 -4.17
CA SER A 48 4.61 -3.40 -3.89
C SER A 48 3.28 -3.01 -4.56
N ARG A 49 2.52 -4.00 -5.02
CA ARG A 49 1.13 -3.83 -5.46
C ARG A 49 0.09 -4.02 -4.35
N ILE A 50 0.55 -4.21 -3.11
CA ILE A 50 -0.29 -4.40 -1.91
C ILE A 50 -0.09 -3.18 -1.01
N HIS A 51 -1.18 -2.58 -0.57
CA HIS A 51 -1.17 -1.38 0.25
C HIS A 51 -2.20 -1.48 1.39
N LYS A 52 -1.80 -1.19 2.63
CA LYS A 52 -2.66 -1.38 3.81
C LYS A 52 -3.91 -0.48 3.81
N ARG A 53 -3.85 0.66 3.10
CA ARG A 53 -4.94 1.65 3.06
C ARG A 53 -5.77 1.62 1.77
N CYS A 54 -5.76 0.51 1.04
CA CYS A 54 -6.56 0.35 -0.18
C CYS A 54 -8.07 0.33 0.09
N GLY A 55 -8.85 0.97 -0.79
CA GLY A 55 -10.33 0.93 -0.79
C GLY A 55 -10.92 -0.48 -0.86
N THR A 56 -10.23 -1.45 -1.48
CA THR A 56 -10.68 -2.85 -1.48
C THR A 56 -10.58 -3.51 -0.10
N SER A 57 -9.60 -3.12 0.73
CA SER A 57 -9.55 -3.51 2.14
C SER A 57 -10.58 -2.76 2.98
N PHE A 58 -10.85 -1.50 2.66
CA PHE A 58 -11.95 -0.75 3.30
C PHE A 58 -13.30 -1.45 3.07
N LEU A 59 -13.63 -1.81 1.83
CA LEU A 59 -14.87 -2.53 1.51
C LEU A 59 -14.97 -3.89 2.23
N PHE A 60 -13.84 -4.57 2.40
CA PHE A 60 -13.81 -5.80 3.20
C PHE A 60 -14.17 -5.52 4.67
N PHE A 61 -13.61 -4.48 5.29
CA PHE A 61 -13.97 -4.09 6.66
C PHE A 61 -15.44 -3.68 6.78
N VAL A 62 -15.96 -2.92 5.82
CA VAL A 62 -17.40 -2.56 5.76
C VAL A 62 -18.27 -3.80 5.75
N MET A 63 -17.96 -4.78 4.88
CA MET A 63 -18.68 -6.04 4.82
C MET A 63 -18.57 -6.81 6.16
N PHE A 64 -17.37 -6.93 6.73
CA PHE A 64 -17.14 -7.64 7.97
C PHE A 64 -17.90 -7.03 9.15
N VAL A 65 -17.80 -5.72 9.34
CA VAL A 65 -18.53 -4.96 10.37
C VAL A 65 -20.04 -5.08 10.16
N SER A 66 -20.52 -5.04 8.91
CA SER A 66 -21.95 -5.22 8.61
C SER A 66 -22.48 -6.59 9.05
N ILE A 67 -21.70 -7.67 8.86
CA ILE A 67 -22.07 -9.02 9.27
C ILE A 67 -22.19 -9.08 10.79
N ILE A 68 -21.23 -8.52 11.53
CA ILE A 68 -21.23 -8.51 12.99
C ILE A 68 -22.44 -7.72 13.52
N LEU A 69 -22.66 -6.49 13.04
CA LEU A 69 -23.76 -5.65 13.54
C LEU A 69 -25.13 -6.27 13.23
N PHE A 70 -25.34 -6.75 12.00
CA PHE A 70 -26.61 -7.36 11.61
C PHE A 70 -26.83 -8.76 12.20
N PHE A 71 -25.78 -9.42 12.72
CA PHE A 71 -25.93 -10.65 13.46
C PHE A 71 -26.67 -10.42 14.80
N PHE A 72 -26.35 -9.34 15.51
CA PHE A 72 -26.99 -9.00 16.78
C PHE A 72 -28.39 -8.35 16.60
N ILE A 73 -28.57 -7.55 15.55
CA ILE A 73 -29.82 -6.82 15.31
C ILE A 73 -30.77 -7.65 14.43
N ARG A 74 -31.64 -8.45 15.07
CA ARG A 74 -32.64 -9.27 14.39
C ARG A 74 -34.03 -8.63 14.47
N VAL A 75 -34.52 -8.12 13.34
CA VAL A 75 -35.86 -7.54 13.21
C VAL A 75 -36.73 -8.39 12.28
N GLN A 76 -37.94 -8.72 12.73
CA GLN A 76 -38.88 -9.55 11.98
C GLN A 76 -39.60 -8.75 10.88
N ASN A 77 -39.94 -7.49 11.14
CA ASN A 77 -40.60 -6.63 10.17
C ASN A 77 -39.65 -6.27 9.00
N PRO A 78 -40.01 -6.58 7.74
CA PRO A 78 -39.13 -6.34 6.58
C PRO A 78 -38.89 -4.85 6.30
N ALA A 79 -39.88 -3.98 6.50
CA ALA A 79 -39.72 -2.53 6.28
C ALA A 79 -38.77 -1.92 7.31
N LEU A 80 -38.95 -2.27 8.59
CA LEU A 80 -38.10 -1.80 9.68
C LEU A 80 -36.65 -2.32 9.53
N LYS A 81 -36.48 -3.54 9.02
CA LYS A 81 -35.16 -4.10 8.69
C LYS A 81 -34.42 -3.26 7.65
N ILE A 82 -35.10 -2.81 6.60
CA ILE A 82 -34.49 -1.96 5.56
C ILE A 82 -34.15 -0.59 6.13
N ALA A 83 -35.07 0.03 6.86
CA ALA A 83 -34.85 1.34 7.48
C ALA A 83 -33.62 1.33 8.42
N LEU A 84 -33.51 0.31 9.27
CA LEU A 84 -32.35 0.14 10.15
C LEU A 84 -31.05 -0.07 9.39
N ARG A 85 -31.06 -0.83 8.29
CA ARG A 85 -29.87 -1.03 7.47
C ARG A 85 -29.36 0.29 6.89
N ILE A 86 -30.26 1.12 6.35
CA ILE A 86 -29.91 2.44 5.81
C ILE A 86 -29.36 3.34 6.91
N LEU A 87 -30.03 3.38 8.07
CA LEU A 87 -29.60 4.18 9.21
C LEU A 87 -28.23 3.75 9.78
N LEU A 88 -27.89 2.47 9.69
CA LEU A 88 -26.62 1.92 10.17
C LEU A 88 -25.46 2.09 9.18
N ILE A 89 -25.68 2.53 7.94
CA ILE A 89 -24.60 2.76 6.96
C ILE A 89 -23.50 3.70 7.49
N PRO A 90 -23.82 4.88 8.07
CA PRO A 90 -22.80 5.79 8.60
C PRO A 90 -22.02 5.17 9.76
N VAL A 91 -22.69 4.39 10.62
CA VAL A 91 -22.05 3.70 11.75
C VAL A 91 -21.06 2.64 11.25
N ILE A 92 -21.47 1.82 10.27
CA ILE A 92 -20.60 0.81 9.65
C ILE A 92 -19.39 1.47 9.00
N ALA A 93 -19.61 2.55 8.24
CA ALA A 93 -18.55 3.29 7.56
C ALA A 93 -17.56 3.91 8.57
N GLY A 94 -18.06 4.53 9.64
CA GLY A 94 -17.23 5.11 10.70
C GLY A 94 -16.35 4.08 11.40
N ILE A 95 -16.93 2.94 11.82
CA ILE A 95 -16.15 1.85 12.45
C ILE A 95 -15.11 1.31 11.46
N SER A 96 -15.49 1.14 10.20
CA SER A 96 -14.59 0.60 9.16
C SER A 96 -13.44 1.56 8.84
N TYR A 97 -13.68 2.87 8.88
CA TYR A 97 -12.67 3.91 8.72
C TYR A 97 -11.63 3.86 9.84
N GLU A 98 -12.07 3.74 11.10
CA GLU A 98 -11.13 3.65 12.21
C GLU A 98 -10.32 2.35 12.15
N ILE A 99 -10.93 1.23 11.75
CA ILE A 99 -10.20 -0.04 11.56
C ILE A 99 -9.12 0.09 10.48
N ILE A 100 -9.43 0.65 9.30
CA ILE A 100 -8.42 0.80 8.23
C ILE A 100 -7.33 1.80 8.62
N ARG A 101 -7.69 2.87 9.34
CA ARG A 101 -6.74 3.85 9.85
C ARG A 101 -5.78 3.21 10.86
N LEU A 102 -6.30 2.38 11.76
CA LEU A 102 -5.49 1.62 12.72
C LEU A 102 -4.60 0.58 12.02
N ALA A 103 -5.14 -0.11 11.01
CA ALA A 103 -4.39 -1.05 10.17
C ALA A 103 -3.23 -0.41 9.44
N GLY A 104 -3.39 0.85 9.01
CA GLY A 104 -2.33 1.63 8.38
C GLY A 104 -1.25 2.14 9.34
N ARG A 105 -1.54 2.25 10.65
CA ARG A 105 -0.63 2.85 11.66
C ARG A 105 0.07 1.84 12.57
N SER A 106 -0.36 0.59 12.58
CA SER A 106 0.13 -0.40 13.54
C SER A 106 0.58 -1.70 12.87
N ASP A 107 1.67 -2.27 13.37
CA ASP A 107 2.21 -3.57 12.97
C ASP A 107 1.94 -4.68 13.99
N ASN A 108 1.00 -4.43 14.90
CA ASN A 108 0.58 -5.39 15.92
C ASN A 108 0.03 -6.67 15.27
N LEU A 109 0.40 -7.83 15.82
CA LEU A 109 0.02 -9.15 15.30
C LEU A 109 -1.49 -9.29 15.12
N PHE A 110 -2.29 -8.78 16.05
CA PHE A 110 -3.75 -8.80 15.98
C PHE A 110 -4.30 -8.05 14.75
N VAL A 111 -3.77 -6.85 14.51
CA VAL A 111 -4.16 -6.00 13.37
C VAL A 111 -3.74 -6.65 12.06
N LYS A 112 -2.57 -7.29 12.03
CA LYS A 112 -2.07 -8.05 10.88
C LYS A 112 -2.97 -9.24 10.53
N ILE A 113 -3.45 -9.98 11.54
CA ILE A 113 -4.39 -11.10 11.34
C ILE A 113 -5.73 -10.61 10.79
N ILE A 114 -6.30 -9.55 11.37
CA ILE A 114 -7.59 -8.98 10.92
C ILE A 114 -7.48 -8.41 9.49
N SER A 115 -6.35 -7.81 9.15
CA SER A 115 -6.12 -7.19 7.84
C SER A 115 -5.69 -8.18 6.76
N ALA A 116 -5.16 -9.35 7.16
CA ALA A 116 -4.71 -10.41 6.24
C ALA A 116 -5.75 -10.81 5.17
N PRO A 117 -7.04 -11.07 5.50
CA PRO A 117 -8.04 -11.40 4.48
C PRO A 117 -8.29 -10.25 3.50
N GLY A 118 -8.23 -8.99 3.95
CA GLY A 118 -8.31 -7.82 3.08
C GLY A 118 -7.13 -7.73 2.11
N MET A 119 -5.91 -8.01 2.60
CA MET A 119 -4.71 -8.07 1.75
C MET A 119 -4.74 -9.26 0.78
N LEU A 120 -5.35 -10.38 1.16
CA LEU A 120 -5.54 -11.51 0.27
C LEU A 120 -6.48 -11.17 -0.89
N LEU A 121 -7.55 -10.41 -0.61
CA LEU A 121 -8.42 -9.88 -1.66
C LEU A 121 -7.65 -8.94 -2.61
N GLN A 122 -6.78 -8.08 -2.09
CA GLN A 122 -5.91 -7.27 -2.95
C GLN A 122 -5.03 -8.13 -3.86
N ARG A 123 -4.47 -9.25 -3.37
CA ARG A 123 -3.68 -10.15 -4.22
C ARG A 123 -4.48 -10.71 -5.41
N LEU A 124 -5.80 -10.82 -5.25
CA LEU A 124 -6.72 -11.23 -6.30
C LEU A 124 -7.13 -10.06 -7.23
N THR A 125 -7.37 -8.87 -6.67
CA THR A 125 -7.88 -7.66 -7.36
C THR A 125 -6.80 -6.68 -7.83
N THR A 126 -5.53 -7.03 -7.64
CA THR A 126 -4.38 -6.36 -8.26
C THR A 126 -3.58 -7.34 -9.09
N LYS A 127 -2.97 -6.85 -10.17
CA LYS A 127 -2.08 -7.61 -11.05
C LYS A 127 -0.87 -6.75 -11.40
N GLU A 128 0.17 -7.42 -11.88
CA GLU A 128 1.40 -6.73 -12.28
C GLU A 128 1.15 -5.87 -13.53
N PRO A 129 1.38 -4.54 -13.45
CA PRO A 129 1.22 -3.65 -14.59
C PRO A 129 2.40 -3.74 -15.56
N ASP A 130 2.19 -3.27 -16.78
CA ASP A 130 3.27 -2.95 -17.70
C ASP A 130 3.77 -1.50 -17.50
N LYS A 131 4.88 -1.15 -18.14
CA LYS A 131 5.47 0.20 -18.04
C LYS A 131 4.50 1.30 -18.48
N SER A 132 3.74 1.08 -19.55
CA SER A 132 2.79 2.08 -20.06
C SER A 132 1.64 2.36 -19.07
N MET A 133 1.19 1.34 -18.35
CA MET A 133 0.19 1.51 -17.29
C MET A 133 0.76 2.26 -16.09
N VAL A 134 2.04 2.04 -15.76
CA VAL A 134 2.74 2.78 -14.71
C VAL A 134 2.88 4.25 -15.10
N GLU A 135 3.27 4.58 -16.32
CA GLU A 135 3.34 5.96 -16.80
C GLU A 135 2.00 6.69 -16.67
N VAL A 136 0.90 6.03 -17.05
CA VAL A 136 -0.46 6.58 -16.88
C VAL A 136 -0.79 6.80 -15.40
N ALA A 137 -0.44 5.86 -14.53
CA ALA A 137 -0.68 5.98 -13.09
C ALA A 137 0.15 7.11 -12.47
N MET A 138 1.43 7.25 -12.85
CA MET A 138 2.30 8.33 -12.41
C MET A 138 1.73 9.70 -12.81
N LYS A 139 1.32 9.84 -14.08
CA LYS A 139 0.68 11.08 -14.57
C LYS A 139 -0.62 11.39 -13.84
N SER A 140 -1.38 10.36 -13.48
CA SER A 140 -2.61 10.52 -12.69
C SER A 140 -2.33 10.99 -11.26
N VAL A 141 -1.28 10.45 -10.62
CA VAL A 141 -0.84 10.87 -9.27
C VAL A 141 -0.31 12.30 -9.31
N GLU A 142 0.55 12.65 -10.26
CA GLU A 142 1.07 14.01 -10.45
C GLU A 142 -0.04 15.05 -10.64
N ALA A 143 -1.13 14.69 -11.30
CA ALA A 143 -2.26 15.59 -11.54
C ALA A 143 -3.06 15.93 -10.27
N VAL A 144 -2.97 15.12 -9.20
CA VAL A 144 -3.79 15.27 -7.99
C VAL A 144 -2.97 15.45 -6.71
N PHE A 145 -1.67 15.17 -6.75
CA PHE A 145 -0.80 15.11 -5.58
C PHE A 145 0.61 15.61 -5.90
N ASP A 146 1.05 16.63 -5.15
CA ASP A 146 2.44 17.11 -5.23
C ASP A 146 3.36 16.20 -4.42
N TRP A 147 3.81 15.14 -5.08
CA TRP A 147 4.69 14.15 -4.45
C TRP A 147 6.09 14.71 -4.18
N LYS A 148 6.57 15.72 -4.93
CA LYS A 148 7.88 16.35 -4.68
C LYS A 148 7.85 17.12 -3.37
N ALA A 149 6.81 17.92 -3.14
CA ALA A 149 6.60 18.60 -1.86
C ALA A 149 6.46 17.61 -0.71
N TYR A 150 5.68 16.53 -0.89
CA TYR A 150 5.53 15.48 0.12
C TYR A 150 6.87 14.84 0.51
N LEU A 151 7.73 14.54 -0.46
CA LEU A 151 9.03 13.95 -0.20
C LEU A 151 9.93 14.91 0.59
N ASN A 152 9.93 16.20 0.22
CA ASN A 152 10.70 17.21 0.94
C ASN A 152 10.20 17.35 2.39
N GLU A 153 8.89 17.48 2.61
CA GLU A 153 8.31 17.64 3.94
C GLU A 153 8.46 16.40 4.83
N THR A 154 8.37 15.20 4.26
CA THR A 154 8.35 13.94 5.03
C THR A 154 9.73 13.34 5.21
N PHE A 155 10.61 13.45 4.21
CA PHE A 155 11.91 12.79 4.16
C PHE A 155 13.10 13.77 4.10
N GLY A 156 12.85 15.06 3.94
CA GLY A 156 13.87 16.10 4.10
C GLY A 156 14.86 16.26 2.94
N TYR A 157 14.55 15.75 1.75
CA TYR A 157 15.40 15.94 0.58
C TYR A 157 14.61 16.38 -0.66
N GLU A 158 15.22 17.26 -1.45
CA GLU A 158 14.65 17.73 -2.71
C GLU A 158 15.01 16.77 -3.84
N VAL A 159 14.00 16.39 -4.61
CA VAL A 159 14.21 15.58 -5.82
C VAL A 159 14.59 16.50 -6.96
N ASP A 160 15.88 16.52 -7.27
CA ASP A 160 16.39 17.13 -8.50
C ASP A 160 15.94 16.32 -9.73
N ASP A 161 15.67 17.01 -10.84
CA ASP A 161 15.17 16.40 -12.07
C ASP A 161 16.18 15.41 -12.70
N SER A 162 17.44 15.44 -12.26
CA SER A 162 18.45 14.41 -12.57
C SER A 162 18.06 13.00 -12.12
N TRP A 163 17.24 12.86 -11.08
CA TRP A 163 16.73 11.58 -10.59
C TRP A 163 15.58 11.02 -11.43
N LEU A 164 14.98 11.84 -12.30
CA LEU A 164 13.83 11.48 -13.12
C LEU A 164 14.21 10.89 -14.48
N VAL A 165 15.52 10.79 -14.75
CA VAL A 165 16.01 10.18 -15.98
C VAL A 165 15.97 8.66 -15.81
N ASP A 166 14.95 8.03 -16.38
CA ASP A 166 14.97 6.60 -16.67
C ASP A 166 15.96 6.37 -17.83
N GLU A 167 17.28 6.46 -17.56
CA GLU A 167 18.28 6.03 -18.54
C GLU A 167 18.05 4.55 -18.89
N PRO A 168 18.22 4.15 -20.16
CA PRO A 168 18.22 2.73 -20.49
C PRO A 168 19.29 2.06 -19.64
N ILE A 169 18.90 1.01 -18.90
CA ILE A 169 19.84 0.30 -18.05
C ILE A 169 20.72 -0.55 -18.97
N ASP A 170 21.91 -0.04 -19.26
CA ASP A 170 23.03 -0.82 -19.72
C ASP A 170 23.43 -1.74 -18.56
N GLU A 171 23.54 -3.05 -18.78
CA GLU A 171 23.78 -4.05 -17.72
C GLU A 171 25.04 -3.76 -16.87
N GLU A 172 25.98 -2.94 -17.37
CA GLU A 172 27.19 -2.51 -16.66
C GLU A 172 26.95 -1.54 -15.49
N THR A 173 25.91 -0.67 -15.52
CA THR A 173 25.70 0.34 -14.46
C THR A 173 24.97 -0.20 -13.22
N ALA A 174 24.39 -1.40 -13.31
CA ALA A 174 23.72 -2.05 -12.19
C ALA A 174 24.71 -2.57 -11.12
N GLU A 175 25.91 -2.97 -11.54
CA GLU A 175 26.96 -3.42 -10.61
C GLU A 175 27.61 -2.25 -9.88
N ASP A 176 27.82 -1.12 -10.56
CA ASP A 176 28.40 0.08 -9.96
C ASP A 176 27.47 0.70 -8.90
N ARG A 177 26.16 0.82 -9.16
CA ARG A 177 25.22 1.40 -8.16
C ARG A 177 24.96 0.46 -6.97
N ALA A 178 24.94 -0.86 -7.20
CA ALA A 178 24.84 -1.84 -6.11
C ALA A 178 26.09 -1.85 -5.21
N SER A 179 27.26 -1.50 -5.76
CA SER A 179 28.49 -1.37 -4.97
C SER A 179 28.48 -0.12 -4.08
N VAL A 180 27.87 0.98 -4.53
CA VAL A 180 27.76 2.22 -3.74
C VAL A 180 26.74 2.06 -2.60
N ASP A 181 25.57 1.47 -2.88
CA ASP A 181 24.54 1.21 -1.87
C ASP A 181 25.04 0.24 -0.77
N ALA A 182 25.86 -0.76 -1.14
CA ALA A 182 26.47 -1.69 -0.19
C ALA A 182 27.60 -1.07 0.65
N VAL A 183 28.26 -0.03 0.16
CA VAL A 183 29.29 0.71 0.91
C VAL A 183 28.65 1.67 1.93
N GLU A 184 27.52 2.29 1.60
CA GLU A 184 26.77 3.13 2.56
C GLU A 184 26.15 2.31 3.69
N GLU A 185 25.62 1.11 3.39
CA GLU A 185 25.02 0.23 4.40
C GLU A 185 26.08 -0.33 5.38
N ASN A 186 27.30 -0.59 4.91
CA ASN A 186 28.43 -1.03 5.76
C ASN A 186 29.04 0.13 6.57
N GLY A 187 29.08 1.35 6.01
CA GLY A 187 29.57 2.54 6.70
C GLY A 187 28.73 2.92 7.92
N GLN A 188 27.40 2.73 7.86
CA GLN A 188 26.50 2.95 8.99
C GLN A 188 26.59 1.85 10.05
N ALA A 189 26.86 0.60 9.67
CA ALA A 189 27.04 -0.51 10.60
C ALA A 189 28.35 -0.41 11.42
N ASP A 190 29.42 0.14 10.82
CA ASP A 190 30.70 0.34 11.50
C ASP A 190 30.66 1.51 12.50
N GLU A 191 29.81 2.52 12.28
CA GLU A 191 29.63 3.66 13.20
C GLU A 191 28.81 3.27 14.45
N GLU A 192 27.77 2.42 14.31
CA GLU A 192 27.03 1.86 15.46
C GLU A 192 27.86 0.85 16.29
N ALA A 193 28.79 0.12 15.66
CA ALA A 193 29.67 -0.82 16.35
C ALA A 193 30.79 -0.13 17.17
N ALA A 194 31.18 1.09 16.80
CA ALA A 194 32.17 1.88 17.52
C ALA A 194 31.60 2.55 18.78
N ASP A 195 30.34 3.00 18.75
CA ASP A 195 29.68 3.67 19.88
C ASP A 195 29.21 2.66 20.96
N GLY A 196 28.91 1.41 20.57
CA GLY A 196 28.54 0.34 21.49
C GLY A 196 29.65 -0.21 22.39
N LYS A 197 30.92 0.17 22.16
CA LYS A 197 32.08 -0.37 22.92
C LYS A 197 32.67 0.59 23.95
N ALA A 198 32.19 1.84 24.02
CA ALA A 198 32.64 2.83 25.00
C ALA A 198 31.84 2.84 26.31
N ALA A 199 30.73 2.08 26.41
CA ALA A 199 29.80 2.14 27.54
C ALA A 199 29.97 1.04 28.62
N ASP A 200 30.97 0.15 28.52
CA ASP A 200 31.15 -0.98 29.46
C ASP A 200 32.55 -1.04 30.11
N ALA A 201 33.12 0.10 30.49
CA ALA A 201 34.44 0.15 31.14
C ALA A 201 34.57 1.15 32.31
N ASP A 202 33.47 1.53 32.98
CA ASP A 202 33.52 2.36 34.21
C ASP A 202 32.58 1.82 35.29
N GLY A 203 32.93 0.64 35.83
CA GLY A 203 32.14 -0.01 36.86
C GLY A 203 32.93 -1.01 37.73
N VAL A 204 34.06 -0.59 38.31
CA VAL A 204 34.54 -0.93 39.68
C VAL A 204 35.47 0.17 40.16
#